data_AF-A0A183ESK7-F1
#
_entry.id   AF-A0A183ESK7-F1
#
_cell.length_a   1.000
_cell.length_b   1.000
_cell.length_c   1.000
_cell.angle_alpha   90.00
_cell.angle_beta   90.00
_cell.angle_gamma   90.00
#
_symmetry.space_group_name_H-M   'P 1'
#
loop_
_entity.id
_entity.type
_entity.pdbx_description
1 polymer ?
#
loop_
_entity_poly.entity_id
_entity_poly.type
_entity_poly.pdbx_seq_one_letter_code
_entity_poly.pdbx_strand_id
1 'polypeptide(L)'
;MKFLKLEPHNVEERTLKICELLPNARERYRTIASAYDKLSQTLRMVQDLPLLITNIHPISPYLRRTAPYAPRSTYAVIERGSASVRDTIALPISHESPPFLPSIEVQLTMEQSGKWGEELGAIARLKTAFYVELAKILKEKYSMQAVPFDDYLIVHFNTVVFRLVIAYPKEVHIMRKQNARKTGAPKDSPASRAKELEVILNPQLTALQHRYIFLRKRILRKFKEIFRVCATVA
;
A
#
# COMPACT_ATOMS: atom_id res chain seq x y z
N MET A 1 9.89 -27.36 -38.42
CA MET A 1 10.09 -26.47 -37.26
C MET A 1 11.51 -26.64 -36.75
N LYS A 2 12.33 -25.59 -36.76
CA LYS A 2 13.69 -25.62 -36.18
C LYS A 2 13.56 -25.38 -34.67
N PHE A 3 13.95 -26.34 -33.85
CA PHE A 3 14.07 -26.14 -32.40
C PHE A 3 15.24 -25.16 -32.17
N LEU A 4 15.01 -24.08 -31.41
CA LEU A 4 16.09 -23.20 -30.97
C LEU A 4 17.01 -24.04 -30.06
N LYS A 5 18.24 -24.26 -30.51
CA LYS A 5 19.30 -24.84 -29.68
C LYS A 5 19.77 -23.74 -28.74
N LEU A 6 19.46 -23.87 -27.44
CA LEU A 6 19.98 -22.97 -26.43
C LEU A 6 21.43 -23.38 -26.13
N GLU A 7 22.36 -22.54 -26.56
CA GLU A 7 23.78 -22.72 -26.27
C GLU A 7 24.06 -22.45 -24.78
N PRO A 8 25.04 -23.11 -24.14
CA PRO A 8 25.29 -23.02 -22.70
C PRO A 8 25.58 -21.60 -22.20
N HIS A 9 26.18 -20.75 -23.05
CA HIS A 9 26.45 -19.35 -22.73
C HIS A 9 25.18 -18.47 -22.72
N ASN A 10 24.07 -18.96 -23.27
CA ASN A 10 22.75 -18.30 -23.22
C ASN A 10 21.91 -18.78 -22.02
N VAL A 11 22.43 -19.72 -21.24
CA VAL A 11 21.77 -20.28 -20.05
C VAL A 11 22.48 -19.73 -18.82
N GLU A 12 21.98 -18.59 -18.34
CA GLU A 12 22.37 -18.11 -17.02
C GLU A 12 21.50 -18.81 -15.96
N GLU A 13 22.15 -19.46 -14.99
CA GLU A 13 21.47 -20.13 -13.91
C GLU A 13 20.82 -19.07 -13.00
N ARG A 14 19.52 -18.83 -13.19
CA ARG A 14 18.72 -17.88 -12.39
C ARG A 14 18.40 -18.42 -11.00
N THR A 15 19.37 -19.06 -10.35
CA THR A 15 19.21 -19.60 -9.00
C THR A 15 19.05 -18.42 -8.05
N LEU A 16 17.79 -18.13 -7.72
CA LEU A 16 17.42 -17.11 -6.75
C LEU A 16 18.09 -17.45 -5.42
N LYS A 17 19.14 -16.71 -5.04
CA LYS A 17 19.77 -16.87 -3.74
C LYS A 17 18.73 -16.64 -2.65
N ILE A 18 18.31 -17.72 -1.98
CA ILE A 18 17.24 -17.72 -0.97
C ILE A 18 17.55 -16.74 0.17
N CYS A 19 18.81 -16.59 0.55
CA CYS A 19 19.26 -15.62 1.55
C CYS A 19 19.00 -14.15 1.15
N GLU A 20 18.92 -13.84 -0.15
CA GLU A 20 18.60 -12.49 -0.66
C GLU A 20 17.09 -12.29 -0.86
N LEU A 21 16.31 -13.37 -0.91
CA LEU A 21 14.84 -13.34 -0.93
C LEU A 21 14.25 -13.10 0.46
N LEU A 22 14.97 -13.50 1.51
CA LEU A 22 14.56 -13.40 2.90
C LEU A 22 15.53 -12.50 3.68
N PRO A 23 15.60 -11.18 3.39
CA PRO A 23 16.15 -10.26 4.38
C PRO A 23 15.38 -10.49 5.68
N ASN A 24 16.04 -10.47 6.84
CA ASN A 24 15.44 -10.69 8.17
C ASN A 24 13.99 -10.16 8.21
N ALA A 25 13.01 -11.04 7.95
CA ALA A 25 11.69 -10.57 7.50
C ALA A 25 11.04 -9.71 8.59
N ARG A 26 11.33 -10.05 9.84
CA ARG A 26 10.96 -9.31 11.04
C ARG A 26 11.47 -7.86 11.04
N GLU A 27 12.72 -7.62 10.64
CA GLU A 27 13.33 -6.29 10.58
C GLU A 27 12.73 -5.46 9.46
N ARG A 28 12.49 -6.07 8.30
CA ARG A 28 11.80 -5.42 7.18
C ARG A 28 10.38 -4.99 7.56
N TYR A 29 9.60 -5.86 8.20
CA TYR A 29 8.27 -5.50 8.69
C TYR A 29 8.31 -4.38 9.75
N ARG A 30 9.36 -4.28 10.58
CA ARG A 30 9.54 -3.16 11.51
C ARG A 30 9.85 -1.85 10.78
N THR A 31 10.72 -1.92 9.78
CA THR A 31 11.09 -0.77 8.94
C THR A 31 9.86 -0.22 8.22
N ILE A 32 9.06 -1.11 7.63
CA ILE A 32 7.81 -0.77 6.95
C ILE A 32 6.81 -0.10 7.92
N ALA A 33 6.62 -0.67 9.11
CA ALA A 33 5.72 -0.09 10.10
C ALA A 33 6.19 1.30 10.54
N SER A 34 7.49 1.47 10.82
CA SER A 34 8.05 2.77 11.20
C SER A 34 7.95 3.81 10.07
N ALA A 35 8.18 3.40 8.82
CA ALA A 35 8.00 4.27 7.65
C ALA A 35 6.54 4.70 7.50
N TYR A 36 5.59 3.78 7.70
CA TYR A 36 4.16 4.07 7.70
C TYR A 36 3.75 5.04 8.81
N ASP A 37 4.25 4.86 10.03
CA ASP A 37 3.92 5.74 11.16
C ASP A 37 4.37 7.19 10.89
N LYS A 38 5.60 7.35 10.38
CA LYS A 38 6.16 8.65 9.97
C LYS A 38 5.35 9.27 8.83
N LEU A 39 5.05 8.50 7.78
CA LEU A 39 4.23 8.97 6.66
C LEU A 39 2.84 9.41 7.14
N SER A 40 2.22 8.62 8.02
CA SER A 40 0.90 8.93 8.58
C SER A 40 0.92 10.19 9.44
N GLN A 41 2.03 10.48 10.14
CA GLN A 41 2.20 11.73 10.86
C GLN A 41 2.34 12.91 9.88
N THR A 42 3.17 12.77 8.84
CA THR A 42 3.32 13.77 7.78
C THR A 42 1.99 14.09 7.10
N LEU A 43 1.23 13.08 6.68
CA LEU A 43 -0.05 13.27 6.01
C LEU A 43 -1.08 14.01 6.87
N ARG A 44 -1.06 13.83 8.20
CA ARG A 44 -1.92 14.60 9.12
C ARG A 44 -1.50 16.05 9.31
N MET A 45 -0.23 16.37 9.05
CA MET A 45 0.30 17.74 9.12
C MET A 45 0.03 18.54 7.84
N VAL A 46 -0.39 17.89 6.75
CA VAL A 46 -0.78 18.57 5.51
C VAL A 46 -2.12 19.28 5.73
N GLN A 47 -2.10 20.61 5.73
CA GLN A 47 -3.29 21.46 5.89
C GLN A 47 -3.64 22.26 4.63
N ASP A 48 -2.77 22.28 3.62
CA ASP A 48 -2.95 23.11 2.42
C ASP A 48 -3.89 22.51 1.37
N LEU A 49 -4.50 21.36 1.66
CA LEU A 49 -5.49 20.74 0.79
C LEU A 49 -6.88 21.37 1.00
N PRO A 50 -7.71 21.46 -0.06
CA PRO A 50 -9.05 22.05 0.05
C PRO A 50 -10.01 21.21 0.90
N LEU A 51 -9.67 19.94 1.15
CA LEU A 51 -10.31 19.08 2.12
C LEU A 51 -9.26 18.40 2.99
N LEU A 52 -9.49 18.35 4.30
CA LEU A 52 -8.56 17.75 5.25
C LEU A 52 -8.64 16.22 5.26
N ILE A 53 -7.50 15.58 5.52
CA ILE A 53 -7.40 14.13 5.72
C ILE A 53 -7.85 13.81 7.15
N THR A 54 -8.95 13.06 7.30
CA THR A 54 -9.51 12.70 8.62
C THR A 54 -8.97 11.37 9.13
N ASN A 55 -8.99 10.34 8.28
CA ASN A 55 -8.55 8.99 8.65
C ASN A 55 -7.53 8.44 7.65
N ILE A 56 -6.59 7.66 8.18
CA ILE A 56 -5.55 6.98 7.42
C ILE A 56 -5.57 5.52 7.87
N HIS A 57 -5.95 4.63 6.96
CA HIS A 57 -6.08 3.20 7.23
C HIS A 57 -5.05 2.40 6.43
N PRO A 58 -4.22 1.58 7.08
CA PRO A 58 -3.35 0.68 6.36
C PRO A 58 -4.19 -0.49 5.83
N ILE A 59 -4.19 -0.74 4.52
CA ILE A 59 -4.97 -1.86 3.94
C ILE A 59 -4.09 -2.96 3.34
N SER A 60 -2.79 -2.72 3.26
CA SER A 60 -1.84 -3.69 2.76
C SER A 60 -1.65 -4.90 3.69
N PRO A 61 -1.51 -6.13 3.15
CA PRO A 61 -1.17 -7.32 3.93
C PRO A 61 0.21 -7.23 4.61
N TYR A 62 1.10 -6.37 4.12
CA TYR A 62 2.43 -6.18 4.69
C TYR A 62 2.39 -5.53 6.08
N LEU A 63 1.49 -4.56 6.28
CA LEU A 63 1.32 -3.89 7.58
C LEU A 63 0.61 -4.79 8.60
N ARG A 64 -0.20 -5.74 8.11
CA ARG A 64 -0.84 -6.78 8.93
C ARG A 64 0.04 -7.99 9.19
N ARG A 65 1.23 -8.05 8.58
CA ARG A 65 2.17 -9.19 8.66
C ARG A 65 1.54 -10.51 8.21
N THR A 66 0.62 -10.45 7.27
CA THR A 66 -0.04 -11.63 6.68
C THR A 66 0.56 -12.01 5.34
N ALA A 67 1.39 -11.16 4.75
CA ALA A 67 2.10 -11.49 3.52
C ALA A 67 3.20 -12.54 3.79
N PRO A 68 3.39 -13.51 2.88
CA PRO A 68 4.41 -14.55 3.03
C PRO A 68 5.83 -13.96 3.02
N TYR A 69 6.06 -12.94 2.18
CA TYR A 69 7.36 -12.29 2.00
C TYR A 69 7.24 -10.78 2.21
N ALA A 70 8.22 -10.19 2.91
CA ALA A 70 8.27 -8.75 3.10
C ALA A 70 8.79 -8.06 1.82
N PRO A 71 8.26 -6.87 1.46
CA PRO A 71 8.76 -6.07 0.36
C PRO A 71 10.26 -5.81 0.49
N ARG A 72 10.97 -6.05 -0.62
CA ARG A 72 12.39 -5.70 -0.74
C ARG A 72 12.59 -4.20 -0.59
N SER A 73 13.80 -3.82 -0.22
CA SER A 73 14.18 -2.40 -0.14
C SER A 73 14.23 -1.84 -1.54
N THR A 74 13.61 -0.68 -1.78
CA THR A 74 13.71 0.00 -3.07
C THR A 74 15.17 0.26 -3.44
N TYR A 75 16.03 0.64 -2.47
CA TYR A 75 17.46 0.80 -2.72
C TYR A 75 18.13 -0.51 -3.16
N ALA A 76 17.81 -1.64 -2.53
CA ALA A 76 18.37 -2.93 -2.92
C ALA A 76 17.95 -3.35 -4.35
N VAL A 77 16.78 -2.89 -4.81
CA VAL A 77 16.32 -3.11 -6.19
C VAL A 77 17.01 -2.17 -7.16
N ILE A 78 17.11 -0.88 -6.81
CA ILE A 78 17.73 0.14 -7.65
C ILE A 78 19.23 -0.10 -7.80
N GLU A 79 19.97 -0.28 -6.71
CA GLU A 79 21.43 -0.47 -6.72
C GLU A 79 21.86 -1.73 -7.49
N ARG A 80 21.06 -2.79 -7.44
CA ARG A 80 21.37 -4.06 -8.13
C ARG A 80 20.91 -4.08 -9.57
N GLY A 81 19.90 -3.28 -9.91
CA GLY A 81 19.20 -3.36 -11.19
C GLY A 81 19.35 -2.14 -12.08
N SER A 82 19.88 -1.01 -11.59
CA SER A 82 19.82 0.27 -12.32
C SER A 82 21.20 0.86 -12.66
N ALA A 83 21.44 1.16 -13.94
CA ALA A 83 22.71 1.70 -14.45
C ALA A 83 22.80 3.20 -14.24
N SER A 84 21.66 3.88 -14.24
CA SER A 84 21.56 5.32 -14.03
C SER A 84 20.18 5.65 -13.48
N VAL A 85 20.11 6.62 -12.56
CA VAL A 85 18.87 7.23 -12.10
C VAL A 85 18.80 8.64 -12.66
N ARG A 86 17.80 8.95 -13.50
CA ARG A 86 17.53 10.30 -14.03
C ARG A 86 16.11 10.68 -13.69
N ASP A 87 15.89 11.85 -13.12
CA ASP A 87 14.56 12.43 -12.87
C ASP A 87 13.57 11.44 -12.23
N THR A 88 14.00 10.72 -11.19
CA THR A 88 13.24 9.66 -10.47
C THR A 88 12.96 8.37 -11.24
N ILE A 89 13.49 8.23 -12.45
CA ILE A 89 13.42 7.03 -13.28
C ILE A 89 14.75 6.28 -13.16
N ALA A 90 14.69 5.01 -12.77
CA ALA A 90 15.84 4.13 -12.70
C ALA A 90 15.90 3.27 -13.97
N LEU A 91 16.95 3.44 -14.77
CA LEU A 91 17.15 2.71 -16.03
C LEU A 91 17.86 1.37 -15.77
N PRO A 92 17.37 0.25 -16.31
CA PRO A 92 17.95 -1.07 -16.03
C PRO A 92 19.38 -1.22 -16.56
N ILE A 93 20.24 -1.97 -15.84
CA ILE A 93 21.65 -2.24 -16.22
C ILE A 93 21.74 -3.26 -17.35
N SER A 94 20.88 -4.27 -17.31
CA SER A 94 20.92 -5.44 -18.19
C SER A 94 19.67 -5.52 -19.07
N HIS A 95 19.66 -6.43 -20.05
CA HIS A 95 18.45 -6.85 -20.76
C HIS A 95 17.45 -7.61 -19.85
N GLU A 96 17.68 -7.66 -18.54
CA GLU A 96 16.82 -8.34 -17.59
C GLU A 96 15.69 -7.44 -17.10
N SER A 97 14.56 -8.05 -16.81
CA SER A 97 13.43 -7.36 -16.20
C SER A 97 13.76 -7.00 -14.75
N PRO A 98 13.54 -5.75 -14.31
CA PRO A 98 13.68 -5.37 -12.91
C PRO A 98 12.85 -6.28 -12.00
N PRO A 99 13.35 -6.62 -10.80
CA PRO A 99 12.61 -7.48 -9.88
C PRO A 99 11.33 -6.78 -9.42
N PHE A 100 10.25 -7.56 -9.31
CA PHE A 100 8.95 -7.04 -8.87
C PHE A 100 9.04 -6.41 -7.47
N LEU A 101 8.63 -5.14 -7.36
CA LEU A 101 8.59 -4.40 -6.12
C LEU A 101 7.13 -4.13 -5.72
N PRO A 102 6.60 -4.79 -4.69
CA PRO A 102 5.22 -4.59 -4.28
C PRO A 102 5.02 -3.26 -3.56
N SER A 103 3.91 -2.58 -3.83
CA SER A 103 3.50 -1.35 -3.14
C SER A 103 2.69 -1.62 -1.88
N ILE A 104 2.87 -0.78 -0.86
CA ILE A 104 2.11 -0.82 0.39
C ILE A 104 0.91 0.10 0.29
N GLU A 105 -0.25 -0.49 0.14
CA GLU A 105 -1.50 0.23 0.00
C GLU A 105 -2.01 0.81 1.33
N VAL A 106 -2.36 2.10 1.29
CA VAL A 106 -2.89 2.90 2.38
C VAL A 106 -4.10 3.68 1.87
N GLN A 107 -5.18 3.59 2.62
CA GLN A 107 -6.45 4.22 2.31
C GLN A 107 -6.58 5.52 3.10
N LEU A 108 -6.95 6.60 2.42
CA LEU A 108 -7.19 7.91 2.99
C LEU A 108 -8.67 8.22 2.97
N THR A 109 -9.21 8.71 4.08
CA THR A 109 -10.56 9.25 4.16
C THR A 109 -10.46 10.74 4.37
N MET A 110 -11.11 11.50 3.50
CA MET A 110 -11.17 12.96 3.58
C MET A 110 -12.35 13.38 4.45
N GLU A 111 -12.39 14.65 4.83
CA GLU A 111 -13.54 15.20 5.55
C GLU A 111 -14.84 15.06 4.75
N GLN A 112 -15.95 14.90 5.47
CA GLN A 112 -17.26 14.72 4.86
C GLN A 112 -17.76 16.05 4.29
N SER A 113 -17.50 16.24 2.99
CA SER A 113 -17.95 17.42 2.26
C SER A 113 -19.17 17.12 1.39
N GLY A 114 -20.01 18.14 1.15
CA GLY A 114 -21.00 18.13 0.07
C GLY A 114 -20.38 18.35 -1.32
N LYS A 115 -19.11 18.76 -1.38
CA LYS A 115 -18.41 19.17 -2.61
C LYS A 115 -17.98 18.02 -3.53
N TRP A 116 -18.14 16.77 -3.11
CA TRP A 116 -17.74 15.58 -3.90
C TRP A 116 -18.64 15.32 -5.13
N GLY A 117 -19.84 15.92 -5.18
CA GLY A 117 -20.79 15.71 -6.28
C GLY A 117 -21.56 14.38 -6.19
N GLU A 118 -22.44 14.13 -7.16
CA GLU A 118 -23.26 12.90 -7.25
C GLU A 118 -22.89 11.98 -8.45
N GLU A 119 -21.92 12.38 -9.26
CA GLU A 119 -21.51 11.68 -10.48
C GLU A 119 -20.15 11.01 -10.26
N LEU A 120 -20.01 9.73 -10.65
CA LEU A 120 -18.82 8.93 -10.35
C LEU A 120 -17.58 9.41 -11.10
N GLY A 121 -17.72 9.82 -12.36
CA GLY A 121 -16.64 10.40 -13.16
C GLY A 121 -16.13 11.73 -12.61
N ALA A 122 -17.04 12.59 -12.12
CA ALA A 122 -16.69 13.83 -11.44
C ALA A 122 -15.93 13.56 -10.13
N ILE A 123 -16.38 12.57 -9.35
CA ILE A 123 -15.67 12.12 -8.14
C ILE A 123 -14.27 11.60 -8.49
N ALA A 124 -14.13 10.78 -9.53
CA ALA A 124 -12.84 10.26 -9.97
C ALA A 124 -11.87 11.39 -10.36
N ARG A 125 -12.30 12.33 -11.20
CA ARG A 125 -11.49 13.50 -11.58
C ARG A 125 -11.12 14.36 -10.38
N LEU A 126 -12.04 14.52 -9.42
CA LEU A 126 -11.77 15.26 -8.20
C LEU A 126 -10.71 14.56 -7.35
N LYS A 127 -10.76 13.22 -7.20
CA LYS A 127 -9.68 12.46 -6.55
C LYS A 127 -8.34 12.65 -7.24
N THR A 128 -8.31 12.60 -8.58
CA THR A 128 -7.09 12.85 -9.35
C THR A 128 -6.51 14.23 -9.05
N ALA A 129 -7.36 15.26 -9.00
CA ALA A 129 -6.93 16.62 -8.63
C ALA A 129 -6.34 16.67 -7.20
N PHE A 130 -6.94 15.95 -6.24
CA PHE A 130 -6.39 15.81 -4.89
C PHE A 130 -5.02 15.10 -4.90
N TYR A 131 -4.85 14.05 -5.69
CA TYR A 131 -3.56 13.35 -5.80
C TYR A 131 -2.46 14.26 -6.37
N VAL A 132 -2.78 15.05 -7.39
CA VAL A 132 -1.82 16.00 -7.99
C VAL A 132 -1.38 17.04 -6.96
N GLU A 133 -2.32 17.62 -6.22
CA GLU A 133 -1.99 18.64 -5.22
C GLU A 133 -1.22 18.06 -4.03
N LEU A 134 -1.65 16.90 -3.53
CA LEU A 134 -0.93 16.20 -2.46
C LEU A 134 0.50 15.82 -2.89
N ALA A 135 0.69 15.38 -4.14
CA ALA A 135 2.02 15.06 -4.67
C ALA A 135 2.96 16.28 -4.66
N LYS A 136 2.46 17.46 -5.06
CA LYS A 136 3.22 18.72 -5.02
C LYS A 136 3.63 19.06 -3.59
N ILE A 137 2.68 19.05 -2.66
CA ILE A 137 2.94 19.37 -1.25
C ILE A 137 3.99 18.41 -0.65
N LEU A 138 3.87 17.12 -0.92
CA LEU A 138 4.82 16.11 -0.44
C LEU A 138 6.23 16.32 -1.02
N LYS A 139 6.32 16.73 -2.28
CA LYS A 139 7.59 17.02 -2.95
C LYS A 139 8.23 18.29 -2.40
N GLU A 140 7.48 19.37 -2.28
CA GLU A 140 8.00 20.70 -1.91
C GLU A 140 8.28 20.84 -0.42
N LYS A 141 7.34 20.43 0.45
CA LYS A 141 7.47 20.63 1.90
C LYS A 141 8.22 19.52 2.62
N TYR A 142 8.15 18.29 2.10
CA TYR A 142 8.67 17.11 2.79
C TYR A 142 9.76 16.37 2.01
N SER A 143 10.16 16.88 0.83
CA SER A 143 11.20 16.26 -0.02
C SER A 143 10.93 14.78 -0.33
N MET A 144 9.66 14.37 -0.40
CA MET A 144 9.26 13.01 -0.72
C MET A 144 9.04 12.85 -2.22
N GLN A 145 9.42 11.70 -2.77
CA GLN A 145 9.11 11.36 -4.16
C GLN A 145 7.66 10.90 -4.25
N ALA A 146 6.81 11.71 -4.89
CA ALA A 146 5.40 11.44 -5.05
C ALA A 146 4.98 11.58 -6.52
N VAL A 147 4.30 10.56 -7.06
CA VAL A 147 3.87 10.49 -8.46
C VAL A 147 2.36 10.23 -8.49
N PRO A 148 1.54 11.21 -8.91
CA PRO A 148 0.09 11.05 -8.99
C PRO A 148 -0.31 10.24 -10.23
N PHE A 149 -1.32 9.39 -10.08
CA PHE A 149 -2.03 8.70 -11.15
C PHE A 149 -3.53 9.00 -11.04
N ASP A 150 -4.32 8.54 -12.01
CA ASP A 150 -5.76 8.80 -12.06
C ASP A 150 -6.48 8.24 -10.81
N ASP A 151 -6.15 7.01 -10.41
CA ASP A 151 -6.84 6.28 -9.34
C ASP A 151 -6.12 6.30 -7.99
N TYR A 152 -4.81 6.56 -7.98
CA TYR A 152 -3.96 6.48 -6.79
C TYR A 152 -2.76 7.40 -6.85
N LEU A 153 -2.08 7.59 -5.71
CA LEU A 153 -0.83 8.33 -5.60
C LEU A 153 0.27 7.39 -5.12
N ILE A 154 1.37 7.29 -5.86
CA ILE A 154 2.56 6.54 -5.42
C ILE A 154 3.46 7.49 -4.65
N VAL A 155 3.89 7.06 -3.46
CA VAL A 155 4.87 7.79 -2.62
C VAL A 155 6.02 6.86 -2.26
N HIS A 156 7.24 7.22 -2.66
CA HIS A 156 8.44 6.54 -2.22
C HIS A 156 9.04 7.26 -1.00
N PHE A 157 9.10 6.54 0.13
CA PHE A 157 9.57 7.08 1.40
C PHE A 157 10.28 6.02 2.24
N ASN A 158 11.46 6.33 2.78
CA ASN A 158 12.26 5.45 3.63
C ASN A 158 12.43 4.02 3.07
N THR A 159 12.80 3.87 1.79
CA THR A 159 13.03 2.58 1.10
C THR A 159 11.78 1.73 0.83
N VAL A 160 10.61 2.35 0.99
CA VAL A 160 9.30 1.70 0.86
C VAL A 160 8.46 2.49 -0.13
N VAL A 161 7.74 1.77 -0.98
CA VAL A 161 6.78 2.36 -1.92
C VAL A 161 5.39 2.22 -1.34
N PHE A 162 4.73 3.35 -1.11
CA PHE A 162 3.35 3.43 -0.65
C PHE A 162 2.42 3.76 -1.82
N ARG A 163 1.25 3.13 -1.84
CA ARG A 163 0.14 3.47 -2.74
C ARG A 163 -0.97 4.07 -1.91
N LEU A 164 -1.19 5.37 -2.05
CA LEU A 164 -2.25 6.10 -1.37
C LEU A 164 -3.51 6.11 -2.22
N VAL A 165 -4.65 5.73 -1.64
CA VAL A 165 -5.96 5.69 -2.32
C VAL A 165 -6.98 6.45 -1.50
N ILE A 166 -7.65 7.44 -2.09
CA ILE A 166 -8.74 8.18 -1.46
C ILE A 166 -10.02 7.34 -1.53
N ALA A 167 -10.58 7.10 -0.36
CA ALA A 167 -11.81 6.36 -0.17
C ALA A 167 -12.97 7.28 0.16
N TYR A 168 -14.06 7.11 -0.59
CA TYR A 168 -15.30 7.83 -0.39
C TYR A 168 -16.46 6.84 -0.28
N PRO A 169 -16.92 6.49 0.95
CA PRO A 169 -17.95 5.48 1.16
C PRO A 169 -19.27 5.75 0.42
N LYS A 170 -19.60 7.02 0.13
CA LYS A 170 -20.82 7.37 -0.61
C LYS A 170 -20.79 6.91 -2.07
N GLU A 171 -19.64 6.58 -2.65
CA GLU A 171 -19.55 5.99 -4.01
C GLU A 171 -20.39 4.72 -4.11
N VAL A 172 -20.37 3.87 -3.09
CA VAL A 172 -21.18 2.65 -3.03
C VAL A 172 -22.68 2.99 -3.10
N HIS A 173 -23.11 4.03 -2.38
CA HIS A 173 -24.50 4.47 -2.42
C HIS A 173 -24.90 5.04 -3.78
N ILE A 174 -24.03 5.85 -4.40
CA ILE A 174 -24.24 6.39 -5.75
C ILE A 174 -24.35 5.25 -6.77
N MET A 175 -23.47 4.24 -6.69
CA MET A 175 -23.53 3.06 -7.55
C MET A 175 -24.83 2.28 -7.39
N ARG A 176 -25.31 2.07 -6.15
CA ARG A 176 -26.61 1.42 -5.88
C ARG A 176 -27.78 2.23 -6.48
N LYS A 177 -27.79 3.56 -6.31
CA LYS A 177 -28.82 4.47 -6.86
C LYS A 177 -28.81 4.47 -8.40
N GLN A 178 -27.65 4.46 -9.04
CA GLN A 178 -27.54 4.39 -10.50
C GLN A 178 -28.05 3.05 -11.05
N ASN A 179 -27.75 1.94 -10.36
CA ASN A 179 -28.30 0.63 -10.75
C ASN A 179 -29.82 0.59 -10.55
N ALA A 180 -30.35 1.16 -9.47
CA ALA A 180 -31.80 1.28 -9.24
C ALA A 180 -32.52 1.98 -10.40
N ARG A 181 -31.93 3.04 -10.98
CA ARG A 181 -32.50 3.73 -12.15
C ARG A 181 -32.54 2.86 -13.41
N LYS A 182 -31.61 1.92 -13.57
CA LYS A 182 -31.53 1.03 -14.74
C LYS A 182 -32.45 -0.19 -14.62
N THR A 183 -32.63 -0.74 -13.41
CA THR A 183 -33.34 -2.00 -13.18
C THR A 183 -34.62 -1.87 -12.35
N GLY A 184 -35.02 -0.65 -11.96
CA GLY A 184 -36.25 -0.39 -11.18
C GLY A 184 -36.18 -0.74 -9.68
N ALA A 185 -35.16 -1.48 -9.25
CA ALA A 185 -34.91 -1.81 -7.85
C ALA A 185 -33.44 -1.55 -7.47
N PRO A 186 -33.15 -1.00 -6.27
CA PRO A 186 -31.79 -0.85 -5.76
C PRO A 186 -31.19 -2.23 -5.49
N LYS A 187 -30.58 -2.80 -6.52
CA LYS A 187 -29.94 -4.11 -6.46
C LYS A 187 -28.43 -3.93 -6.43
N ASP A 188 -27.77 -4.69 -5.57
CA ASP A 188 -26.32 -4.77 -5.56
C ASP A 188 -25.81 -5.37 -6.88
N SER A 189 -25.00 -4.59 -7.60
CA SER A 189 -24.22 -5.08 -8.74
C SER A 189 -22.90 -5.68 -8.27
N PRO A 190 -22.28 -6.58 -9.04
CA PRO A 190 -20.95 -7.12 -8.71
C PRO A 190 -19.91 -6.00 -8.52
N ALA A 191 -19.99 -4.93 -9.32
CA ALA A 191 -19.12 -3.75 -9.19
C ALA A 191 -19.36 -2.98 -7.88
N SER A 192 -20.62 -2.81 -7.45
CA SER A 192 -20.95 -2.14 -6.19
C SER A 192 -20.42 -2.92 -4.98
N ARG A 193 -20.52 -4.25 -5.01
CA ARG A 193 -19.99 -5.13 -3.95
C ARG A 193 -18.46 -5.09 -3.89
N ALA A 194 -17.80 -5.10 -5.05
CA ALA A 194 -16.34 -4.96 -5.12
C ALA A 194 -15.88 -3.62 -4.53
N LYS A 195 -16.56 -2.51 -4.83
CA LYS A 195 -16.23 -1.20 -4.26
C LYS A 195 -16.51 -1.12 -2.76
N GLU A 196 -17.58 -1.75 -2.28
CA GLU A 196 -17.87 -1.86 -0.85
C GLU A 196 -16.80 -2.67 -0.09
N LEU A 197 -16.34 -3.78 -0.68
CA LEU A 197 -15.23 -4.56 -0.15
C LEU A 197 -13.96 -3.71 -0.01
N GLU A 198 -13.63 -2.98 -1.06
CA GLU A 198 -12.45 -2.12 -1.13
C GLU A 198 -12.50 -0.97 -0.11
N VAL A 199 -13.62 -0.23 -0.08
CA VAL A 199 -13.73 1.03 0.65
C VAL A 199 -14.11 0.81 2.12
N ILE A 200 -14.93 -0.19 2.43
CA ILE A 200 -15.52 -0.36 3.78
C ILE A 200 -14.95 -1.60 4.48
N LEU A 201 -14.91 -2.75 3.82
CA LEU A 201 -14.62 -4.01 4.51
C LEU A 201 -13.11 -4.23 4.75
N ASN A 202 -12.25 -3.88 3.78
CA ASN A 202 -10.79 -3.98 3.92
C ASN A 202 -10.19 -3.21 5.11
N PRO A 203 -10.55 -1.94 5.38
CA PRO A 203 -10.04 -1.22 6.54
C PRO A 203 -10.53 -1.85 7.86
N GLN A 204 -11.78 -2.33 7.91
CA GLN A 204 -12.32 -3.03 9.07
C GLN A 204 -11.58 -4.35 9.36
N LEU A 205 -11.33 -5.15 8.31
CA LEU A 205 -10.56 -6.39 8.42
C LEU A 205 -9.16 -6.10 8.97
N THR A 206 -8.55 -5.00 8.54
CA THR A 206 -7.23 -4.60 9.04
C THR A 206 -7.25 -4.23 10.52
N ALA A 207 -8.23 -3.43 10.93
CA ALA A 207 -8.39 -3.05 12.33
C ALA A 207 -8.56 -4.28 13.24
N LEU A 208 -9.38 -5.25 12.81
CA LEU A 208 -9.60 -6.50 13.54
C LEU A 208 -8.32 -7.35 13.62
N GLN A 209 -7.60 -7.51 12.51
CA GLN A 209 -6.35 -8.28 12.49
C GLN A 209 -5.29 -7.64 13.39
N HIS A 210 -5.16 -6.31 13.38
CA HIS A 210 -4.23 -5.63 14.27
C HIS A 210 -4.58 -5.88 15.75
N ARG A 211 -5.86 -5.81 16.11
CA ARG A 211 -6.36 -6.12 17.46
C ARG A 211 -6.05 -7.58 17.86
N TYR A 212 -6.26 -8.53 16.95
CA TYR A 212 -5.98 -9.95 17.19
C TYR A 212 -4.48 -10.24 17.36
N ILE A 213 -3.62 -9.66 16.52
CA ILE A 213 -2.15 -9.80 16.63
C ILE A 213 -1.67 -9.24 17.97
N PHE A 214 -2.22 -8.11 18.41
CA PHE A 214 -1.88 -7.52 19.70
C PHE A 214 -2.33 -8.43 20.86
N LEU A 215 -3.53 -9.01 20.77
CA LEU A 215 -4.05 -9.96 21.74
C LEU A 215 -3.19 -11.22 21.82
N ARG A 216 -2.80 -11.81 20.69
CA ARG A 216 -1.93 -12.99 20.63
C ARG A 216 -0.54 -12.71 21.21
N LYS A 217 0.05 -11.53 20.94
CA LYS A 217 1.31 -11.10 21.57
C LYS A 217 1.17 -10.87 23.08
N ARG A 218 0.01 -10.42 23.55
CA ARG A 218 -0.27 -10.22 24.99
C ARG A 218 -0.44 -11.56 25.71
N ILE A 219 -1.13 -12.51 25.09
CA ILE A 219 -1.27 -13.89 25.58
C ILE A 219 0.12 -14.57 25.63
N LEU A 220 0.89 -14.53 24.54
CA LEU A 220 2.24 -15.09 24.51
C LEU A 220 3.21 -14.43 25.51
N ARG A 221 3.10 -13.12 25.74
CA ARG A 221 3.87 -12.42 26.78
C ARG A 221 3.50 -12.91 28.18
N LYS A 222 2.19 -12.97 28.51
CA LYS A 222 1.73 -13.51 29.79
C LYS A 222 2.19 -14.96 30.01
N PHE A 223 2.10 -15.81 28.98
CA PHE A 223 2.60 -17.18 29.06
C PHE A 223 4.11 -17.26 29.32
N LYS A 224 4.91 -16.41 28.64
CA LYS A 224 6.36 -16.36 28.85
C LYS A 224 6.74 -15.81 30.22
N GLU A 225 5.96 -14.87 30.75
CA GLU A 225 6.13 -14.28 32.07
C GLU A 225 5.79 -15.30 33.18
N ILE A 226 4.69 -16.05 33.02
CA ILE A 226 4.34 -17.19 33.89
C ILE A 226 5.46 -18.24 33.88
N PHE A 227 5.97 -18.63 32.71
CA PHE A 227 7.06 -19.61 32.62
C PHE A 227 8.36 -19.11 33.27
N ARG A 228 8.67 -17.82 33.15
CA ARG A 228 9.84 -17.21 33.79
C ARG A 228 9.70 -17.16 35.31
N VAL A 229 8.51 -16.84 35.83
CA VAL A 229 8.24 -16.86 37.27
C VAL A 229 8.33 -18.30 37.81
N CYS A 230 7.75 -19.28 37.13
CA CYS A 230 7.88 -20.69 37.52
C CYS A 230 9.32 -21.21 37.48
N ALA A 231 10.15 -20.74 36.52
CA ALA A 231 11.56 -21.12 36.42
C ALA A 231 12.50 -20.42 37.43
N THR A 232 12.01 -19.41 38.17
CA THR A 232 12.82 -18.71 39.20
C THR A 232 12.46 -19.20 40.62
N VAL A 233 11.42 -20.02 40.75
CA VAL A 233 10.91 -20.56 42.03
C VAL A 233 11.24 -22.06 42.18
N ALA A 234 12.00 -22.63 41.23
CA ALA A 234 12.63 -23.95 41.32
C ALA A 234 14.15 -23.78 41.40
#